data_AF-A0A0U5BCG8-F1
#
_entry.id   AF-A0A0U5BCG8-F1
#
_cell.length_a   1.000
_cell.length_b   1.000
_cell.length_c   1.000
_cell.angle_alpha   90.00
_cell.angle_beta   90.00
_cell.angle_gamma   90.00
#
_symmetry.space_group_name_H-M   'P 1'
#
loop_
_entity.id
_entity.type
_entity.pdbx_description
1 polymer ?
#
loop_
_entity_poly.entity_id
_entity_poly.type
_entity_poly.pdbx_seq_one_letter_code
_entity_poly.pdbx_strand_id
1 'polypeptide(L)'
;MQGATIRGATDTTTVLLTGEHGQLVGGVVDGGSTDAEGNPVATEIVIDGTTITQMVAPGQSPTYPVYAVAAASTVWYSWVNVVTNLPRGYRVDANPTAAGRKQIAWNLHSPHVDHVRAHLTSQGKIGFWNWNIEQQFVCHVVGAYFPPGVYNMESWQPALSWQSIANPWDRCNRIK
;
A
#
# COMPACT_ATOMS: atom_id res chain seq x y z
N MET A 1 11.88 13.45 14.08
CA MET A 1 10.93 12.47 13.53
C MET A 1 10.62 11.51 14.66
N GLN A 2 9.41 11.57 15.22
CA GLN A 2 8.96 10.57 16.20
C GLN A 2 8.36 9.39 15.43
N GLY A 3 8.69 8.17 15.87
CA GLY A 3 8.47 6.93 15.13
C GLY A 3 7.05 6.36 15.29
N ALA A 4 6.73 5.37 14.47
CA ALA A 4 5.52 4.56 14.66
C ALA A 4 5.66 3.69 15.92
N THR A 5 4.54 3.45 16.62
CA THR A 5 4.46 2.52 17.75
C THR A 5 3.91 1.18 17.26
N ILE A 6 4.54 0.09 17.68
CA ILE A 6 4.12 -1.28 17.40
C ILE A 6 3.09 -1.71 18.46
N ARG A 7 1.95 -2.23 18.03
CA ARG A 7 0.94 -2.82 18.92
C ARG A 7 0.54 -4.20 18.40
N GLY A 8 0.52 -5.20 19.28
CA GLY A 8 -0.13 -6.47 18.96
C GLY A 8 -1.63 -6.23 18.71
N ALA A 9 -2.20 -6.89 17.72
CA ALA A 9 -3.64 -6.98 17.59
C ALA A 9 -4.23 -7.87 18.71
N THR A 10 -5.55 -8.05 18.73
CA THR A 10 -6.20 -8.98 19.66
C THR A 10 -5.90 -10.45 19.36
N ASP A 11 -5.32 -10.74 18.20
CA ASP A 11 -4.80 -12.05 17.81
C ASP A 11 -3.25 -12.07 17.87
N THR A 12 -2.67 -13.27 17.94
CA THR A 12 -1.21 -13.46 17.96
C THR A 12 -0.62 -13.51 16.55
N THR A 13 -1.39 -13.21 15.51
CA THR A 13 -0.96 -13.32 14.10
C THR A 13 -0.90 -11.97 13.38
N THR A 14 -1.28 -10.89 14.06
CA THR A 14 -1.30 -9.54 13.48
C THR A 14 -0.64 -8.52 14.39
N VAL A 15 0.14 -7.64 13.77
CA VAL A 15 0.77 -6.48 14.40
C VAL A 15 0.32 -5.23 13.67
N LEU A 16 -0.20 -4.27 14.41
CA LEU A 16 -0.61 -2.97 13.89
C LEU A 16 0.49 -1.94 14.17
N LEU A 17 0.86 -1.20 13.13
CA LEU A 17 1.75 -0.05 13.25
C LEU A 17 0.88 1.19 13.35
N THR A 18 1.04 1.94 14.44
CA THR A 18 0.26 3.16 14.72
C THR A 18 1.16 4.38 14.81
N GLY A 19 0.66 5.54 14.34
CA GLY A 19 1.35 6.82 14.51
C GLY A 19 1.11 7.46 15.87
N GLU A 20 1.65 8.67 16.07
CA GLU A 20 1.61 9.44 17.32
C GLU A 20 0.21 9.72 17.88
N HIS A 21 -0.84 9.66 17.05
CA HIS A 21 -2.23 9.88 17.45
C HIS A 21 -3.09 8.61 17.34
N GLY A 22 -2.45 7.43 17.32
CA GLY A 22 -3.15 6.15 17.24
C GLY A 22 -3.71 5.80 15.86
N GLN A 23 -3.47 6.63 14.84
CA GLN A 23 -3.86 6.32 13.47
C GLN A 23 -3.06 5.12 12.93
N LEU A 24 -3.73 4.21 12.21
CA LEU A 24 -3.07 3.10 11.53
C LEU A 24 -2.15 3.64 10.43
N VAL A 25 -0.88 3.21 10.44
CA VAL A 25 0.12 3.55 9.42
C VAL A 25 0.63 2.33 8.67
N GLY A 26 0.30 1.13 9.12
CA GLY A 26 0.65 -0.13 8.47
C GLY A 26 0.41 -1.32 9.40
N GLY A 27 0.92 -2.47 9.00
CA GLY A 27 0.85 -3.68 9.82
C GLY A 27 1.70 -4.80 9.25
N VAL A 28 1.91 -5.82 10.08
CA VAL A 28 2.49 -7.11 9.69
C VAL A 28 1.48 -8.18 10.05
N VAL A 29 1.26 -9.15 9.17
CA VAL A 29 0.36 -10.27 9.40
C VAL A 29 1.02 -11.57 8.98
N ASP A 30 0.65 -12.67 9.65
CA ASP A 30 0.94 -14.02 9.19
C ASP A 30 0.27 -14.25 7.83
N GLY A 31 1.08 -14.40 6.79
CA GLY A 31 0.65 -14.70 5.42
C GLY A 31 0.43 -16.19 5.15
N GLY A 32 0.51 -17.02 6.18
CA GLY A 32 0.46 -18.46 6.12
C GLY A 32 1.85 -19.08 6.23
N SER A 33 1.90 -20.29 6.79
CA SER A 33 3.12 -21.07 6.90
C SER A 33 2.86 -22.53 6.57
N THR A 34 3.82 -23.17 5.89
CA THR A 34 3.75 -24.59 5.54
C THR A 34 5.06 -25.30 5.87
N ASP A 35 4.98 -26.59 6.16
CA ASP A 35 6.15 -27.44 6.36
C ASP A 35 6.68 -27.98 5.01
N ALA A 36 7.69 -28.87 5.06
CA ALA A 36 8.32 -29.44 3.87
C ALA A 36 7.38 -30.32 3.02
N GLU A 37 6.31 -30.82 3.62
CA GLU A 37 5.30 -31.67 2.98
C GLU A 37 4.11 -30.85 2.47
N GLY A 38 4.10 -29.54 2.74
CA GLY A 38 3.02 -28.63 2.40
C GLY A 38 1.89 -28.61 3.42
N ASN A 39 2.06 -29.22 4.60
CA ASN A 39 1.06 -29.16 5.66
C ASN A 39 1.07 -27.75 6.29
N PRO A 40 -0.10 -27.18 6.63
CA PRO A 40 -0.17 -25.91 7.35
C PRO A 40 0.54 -26.00 8.71
N VAL A 41 1.32 -24.96 9.03
CA VAL A 41 2.01 -24.83 10.33
C VAL A 41 1.45 -23.61 11.04
N ALA A 42 0.97 -23.80 12.27
CA ALA A 42 0.54 -22.69 13.10
C ALA A 42 1.75 -21.83 13.51
N THR A 43 1.65 -20.51 13.35
CA THR A 43 2.67 -19.57 13.79
C THR A 43 2.07 -18.47 14.67
N GLU A 44 2.93 -17.78 15.39
CA GLU A 44 2.61 -16.58 16.16
C GLU A 44 3.64 -15.48 15.84
N ILE A 45 3.21 -14.23 15.99
CA ILE A 45 4.05 -13.05 15.88
C ILE A 45 4.37 -12.55 17.28
N VAL A 46 5.67 -12.45 17.56
CA VAL A 46 6.20 -11.88 18.80
C VAL A 46 6.84 -10.53 18.50
N ILE A 47 6.60 -9.56 19.37
CA ILE A 47 7.18 -8.22 19.32
C ILE A 47 8.20 -8.09 20.45
N ASP A 48 9.46 -7.83 20.12
CA ASP A 48 10.52 -7.50 21.08
C ASP A 48 11.14 -6.14 20.72
N GLY A 49 10.76 -5.11 21.48
CA GLY A 49 11.17 -3.73 21.21
C GLY A 49 10.73 -3.26 19.83
N THR A 50 11.70 -3.17 18.90
CA THR A 50 11.49 -2.77 17.50
C THR A 50 11.51 -3.94 16.51
N THR A 51 11.69 -5.16 17.01
CA THR A 51 11.78 -6.38 16.19
C THR A 51 10.42 -7.08 16.19
N ILE A 52 9.97 -7.48 15.00
CA ILE A 52 8.77 -8.30 14.79
C ILE A 52 9.27 -9.66 14.27
N THR A 53 8.93 -10.74 14.97
CA THR A 53 9.35 -12.10 14.62
C THR A 53 8.13 -13.00 14.45
N GLN A 54 8.01 -13.65 13.30
CA GLN A 54 7.07 -14.75 13.11
C GLN A 54 7.77 -16.06 13.50
N MET A 55 7.15 -16.84 14.37
CA MET A 55 7.71 -18.06 14.91
C MET A 55 6.67 -19.18 14.97
N VAL A 56 7.13 -20.42 14.83
CA VAL A 56 6.25 -21.60 14.95
C VAL A 56 5.62 -21.61 16.34
N ALA A 57 4.29 -21.79 16.39
CA ALA A 57 3.55 -21.75 17.64
C ALA A 57 4.00 -22.88 18.59
N PRO A 58 3.95 -22.66 19.93
CA PRO A 58 4.34 -23.68 20.90
C PRO A 58 3.58 -25.00 20.71
N GLY A 59 4.30 -26.13 20.87
CA GLY A 59 3.71 -27.48 20.78
C GLY A 59 3.53 -28.02 19.35
N GLN A 60 3.94 -27.27 18.32
CA GLN A 60 4.02 -27.77 16.95
C GLN A 60 5.33 -28.55 16.73
N SER A 61 5.28 -29.60 15.90
CA SER A 61 6.44 -30.40 15.49
C SER A 61 6.44 -30.58 13.96
N PRO A 62 6.64 -29.52 13.18
CA PRO A 62 6.55 -29.58 11.73
C PRO A 62 7.74 -30.30 11.08
N THR A 63 7.54 -30.84 9.88
CA THR A 63 8.64 -31.38 9.06
C THR A 63 9.47 -30.24 8.46
N TYR A 64 10.76 -30.20 8.74
CA TYR A 64 11.64 -29.15 8.22
C TYR A 64 12.05 -29.36 6.76
N PRO A 65 12.26 -28.27 5.98
CA PRO A 65 12.16 -26.86 6.39
C PRO A 65 10.72 -26.37 6.51
N VAL A 66 10.51 -25.40 7.41
CA VAL A 66 9.27 -24.62 7.47
C VAL A 66 9.41 -23.38 6.60
N TYR A 67 8.42 -23.14 5.75
CA TYR A 67 8.28 -21.93 4.95
C TYR A 67 7.25 -21.03 5.62
N ALA A 68 7.74 -19.99 6.30
CA ALA A 68 6.89 -18.98 6.92
C ALA A 68 6.81 -17.74 6.04
N VAL A 69 5.61 -17.23 5.81
CA VAL A 69 5.37 -16.00 5.06
C VAL A 69 4.79 -14.95 6.00
N ALA A 70 5.50 -13.82 6.13
CA ALA A 70 4.97 -12.63 6.76
C ALA A 70 4.63 -11.60 5.67
N ALA A 71 3.42 -11.03 5.73
CA ALA A 71 3.04 -9.93 4.87
C ALA A 71 3.11 -8.62 5.65
N ALA A 72 3.88 -7.66 5.15
CA ALA A 72 3.96 -6.31 5.70
C ALA A 72 3.28 -5.32 4.74
N SER A 73 2.51 -4.40 5.28
CA SER A 73 1.79 -3.39 4.50
C SER A 73 1.87 -2.02 5.17
N THR A 74 1.78 -0.96 4.37
CA THR A 74 1.74 0.44 4.79
C THR A 74 0.37 1.01 4.46
N VAL A 75 -0.13 1.98 5.22
CA VAL A 75 -1.28 2.77 4.78
C VAL A 75 -0.76 3.84 3.83
N TRP A 76 -0.79 3.57 2.53
CA TRP A 76 -0.27 4.48 1.51
C TRP A 76 -1.16 5.69 1.25
N TYR A 77 -2.49 5.53 1.37
CA TYR A 77 -3.49 6.54 1.04
C TYR A 77 -4.47 6.73 2.20
N SER A 78 -4.74 7.97 2.59
CA SER A 78 -5.74 8.26 3.63
C SER A 78 -7.16 8.14 3.10
N TRP A 79 -7.34 8.45 1.82
CA TRP A 79 -8.60 8.36 1.12
C TRP A 79 -8.36 8.27 -0.39
N VAL A 80 -9.33 7.68 -1.08
CA VAL A 80 -9.46 7.71 -2.54
C VAL A 80 -10.90 8.10 -2.86
N ASN A 81 -11.11 8.93 -3.87
CA ASN A 81 -12.44 9.30 -4.33
C ASN A 81 -12.51 9.33 -5.86
N VAL A 82 -13.72 9.25 -6.41
CA VAL A 82 -13.99 9.49 -7.82
C VAL A 82 -14.91 10.70 -7.94
N VAL A 83 -14.48 11.68 -8.73
CA VAL A 83 -15.22 12.89 -9.08
C VAL A 83 -15.81 12.69 -10.47
N THR A 84 -17.13 12.59 -10.58
CA THR A 84 -17.83 12.26 -11.85
C THR A 84 -18.54 13.45 -12.49
N ASN A 85 -18.71 14.56 -11.76
CA ASN A 85 -19.39 15.77 -12.22
C ASN A 85 -18.47 16.72 -13.00
N LEU A 86 -17.56 16.18 -13.83
CA LEU A 86 -16.61 16.97 -14.59
C LEU A 86 -17.02 17.03 -16.08
N PRO A 87 -16.87 18.18 -16.75
CA PRO A 87 -17.30 18.35 -18.14
C PRO A 87 -16.66 17.37 -19.15
N ARG A 88 -15.51 16.78 -18.82
CA ARG A 88 -14.68 15.97 -19.72
C ARG A 88 -14.61 14.48 -19.34
N GLY A 89 -15.34 14.06 -18.31
CA GLY A 89 -15.32 12.67 -17.83
C GLY A 89 -15.27 12.60 -16.31
N TYR A 90 -14.42 11.74 -15.76
CA TYR A 90 -14.23 11.59 -14.32
C TYR A 90 -12.76 11.73 -13.93
N ARG A 91 -12.54 11.94 -12.64
CA ARG A 91 -11.20 11.98 -12.06
C ARG A 91 -11.15 11.08 -10.85
N VAL A 92 -10.12 10.24 -10.78
CA VAL A 92 -9.79 9.50 -9.55
C VAL A 92 -8.81 10.37 -8.77
N ASP A 93 -9.10 10.58 -7.50
CA ASP A 93 -8.28 11.37 -6.59
C ASP A 93 -7.78 10.44 -5.49
N ALA A 94 -6.47 10.36 -5.26
CA ALA A 94 -5.86 9.58 -4.20
C ALA A 94 -4.99 10.48 -3.31
N ASN A 95 -5.28 10.58 -2.02
CA ASN A 95 -4.49 11.40 -1.10
C ASN A 95 -3.48 10.55 -0.35
N PRO A 96 -2.19 10.63 -0.69
CA PRO A 96 -1.19 9.81 -0.03
C PRO A 96 -0.92 10.30 1.41
N THR A 97 -0.68 9.34 2.30
CA THR A 97 -0.18 9.63 3.66
C THR A 97 1.27 10.12 3.61
N ALA A 98 1.78 10.61 4.74
CA ALA A 98 3.19 11.00 4.83
C ALA A 98 4.16 9.84 4.52
N ALA A 99 3.81 8.61 4.90
CA ALA A 99 4.57 7.41 4.56
C ALA A 99 4.44 7.07 3.07
N GLY A 100 3.22 7.08 2.54
CA GLY A 100 2.98 6.79 1.12
C GLY A 100 3.67 7.77 0.17
N ARG A 101 3.85 9.04 0.56
CA ARG A 101 4.65 10.01 -0.21
C ARG A 101 6.14 9.71 -0.23
N LYS A 102 6.68 9.08 0.82
CA LYS A 102 8.11 8.77 0.93
C LYS A 102 8.47 7.45 0.25
N GLN A 103 7.52 6.54 0.16
CA GLN A 103 7.69 5.19 -0.38
C GLN A 103 7.42 5.15 -1.89
N ILE A 104 8.11 6.03 -2.63
CA ILE A 104 7.98 6.16 -4.08
C ILE A 104 9.11 5.41 -4.79
N ALA A 105 8.79 4.32 -5.48
CA ALA A 105 9.73 3.57 -6.29
C ALA A 105 8.99 2.64 -7.25
N TRP A 106 9.67 2.20 -8.32
CA TRP A 106 9.09 1.27 -9.29
C TRP A 106 8.61 -0.03 -8.63
N ASN A 107 9.42 -0.60 -7.73
CA ASN A 107 9.08 -1.84 -7.01
C ASN A 107 7.92 -1.66 -6.00
N LEU A 108 7.51 -0.43 -5.71
CA LEU A 108 6.39 -0.12 -4.84
C LEU A 108 5.11 0.22 -5.61
N HIS A 109 5.16 0.27 -6.95
CA HIS A 109 4.00 0.57 -7.77
C HIS A 109 2.82 -0.39 -7.53
N SER A 110 3.05 -1.71 -7.57
CA SER A 110 1.98 -2.70 -7.37
C SER A 110 1.30 -2.55 -6.01
N PRO A 111 2.01 -2.50 -4.87
CA PRO A 111 1.40 -2.24 -3.56
C PRO A 111 0.57 -0.94 -3.49
N HIS A 112 1.04 0.13 -4.13
CA HIS A 112 0.26 1.38 -4.22
C HIS A 112 -1.04 1.20 -5.00
N VAL A 113 -1.00 0.49 -6.13
CA VAL A 113 -2.18 0.19 -6.96
C VAL A 113 -3.18 -0.65 -6.16
N ASP A 114 -2.71 -1.70 -5.49
CA ASP A 114 -3.56 -2.57 -4.68
C ASP A 114 -4.27 -1.78 -3.57
N HIS A 115 -3.55 -0.88 -2.88
CA HIS A 115 -4.16 -0.06 -1.84
C HIS A 115 -5.23 0.91 -2.38
N VAL A 116 -4.99 1.54 -3.54
CA VAL A 116 -6.00 2.41 -4.18
C VAL A 116 -7.22 1.61 -4.64
N ARG A 117 -7.00 0.45 -5.26
CA ARG A 117 -8.07 -0.44 -5.72
C ARG A 117 -8.90 -0.96 -4.55
N ALA A 118 -8.28 -1.25 -3.41
CA ALA A 118 -9.00 -1.63 -2.19
C ALA A 118 -9.96 -0.52 -1.72
N HIS A 119 -9.50 0.74 -1.68
CA HIS A 119 -10.39 1.88 -1.39
C HIS A 119 -11.54 1.99 -2.39
N LEU A 120 -11.26 1.92 -3.70
CA LEU A 120 -12.30 2.00 -4.73
C LEU A 120 -13.29 0.84 -4.64
N THR A 121 -12.83 -0.37 -4.33
CA THR A 121 -13.67 -1.56 -4.16
C THR A 121 -14.59 -1.40 -2.97
N SER A 122 -14.08 -0.93 -1.83
CA SER A 122 -14.88 -0.67 -0.62
C SER A 122 -16.00 0.36 -0.85
N GLN A 123 -15.84 1.22 -1.87
CA GLN A 123 -16.82 2.23 -2.26
C GLN A 123 -17.74 1.80 -3.41
N GLY A 124 -17.57 0.58 -3.95
CA GLY A 124 -18.28 0.14 -5.16
C GLY A 124 -17.87 0.88 -6.44
N LYS A 125 -16.68 1.50 -6.46
CA LYS A 125 -16.17 2.38 -7.53
C LYS A 125 -14.99 1.78 -8.31
N ILE A 126 -14.72 0.48 -8.19
CA ILE A 126 -13.58 -0.17 -8.85
C ILE A 126 -13.64 -0.05 -10.39
N GLY A 127 -14.83 0.07 -10.99
CA GLY A 127 -15.00 0.25 -12.43
C GLY A 127 -14.40 1.54 -13.01
N PHE A 128 -14.04 2.51 -12.16
CA PHE A 128 -13.32 3.72 -12.55
C PHE A 128 -11.80 3.52 -12.62
N TRP A 129 -11.27 2.39 -12.16
CA TRP A 129 -9.86 2.03 -12.31
C TRP A 129 -9.65 1.29 -13.63
N ASN A 130 -8.99 1.93 -14.59
CA ASN A 130 -8.63 1.32 -15.87
C ASN A 130 -7.14 1.56 -16.18
N TRP A 131 -6.69 1.00 -17.30
CA TRP A 131 -5.30 1.13 -17.73
C TRP A 131 -4.82 2.59 -17.80
N ASN A 132 -5.63 3.52 -18.33
CA ASN A 132 -5.23 4.92 -18.45
C ASN A 132 -5.07 5.61 -17.08
N ILE A 133 -5.97 5.32 -16.13
CA ILE A 133 -5.86 5.82 -14.75
C ILE A 133 -4.60 5.27 -14.08
N GLU A 134 -4.32 3.97 -14.24
CA GLU A 134 -3.13 3.33 -13.68
C GLU A 134 -1.85 3.91 -14.28
N GLN A 135 -1.79 4.14 -15.60
CA GLN A 135 -0.61 4.76 -16.22
C GLN A 135 -0.37 6.20 -15.76
N GLN A 136 -1.42 6.96 -15.48
CA GLN A 136 -1.27 8.28 -14.84
C GLN A 136 -0.78 8.15 -13.40
N PHE A 137 -1.26 7.15 -12.67
CA PHE A 137 -0.85 6.86 -11.31
C PHE A 137 0.63 6.46 -11.18
N VAL A 138 1.19 5.75 -12.16
CA VAL A 138 2.64 5.47 -12.23
C VAL A 138 3.45 6.75 -12.07
N CYS A 139 3.04 7.86 -12.68
CA CYS A 139 3.74 9.14 -12.53
C CYS A 139 3.83 9.56 -11.06
N HIS A 140 2.74 9.39 -10.31
CA HIS A 140 2.65 9.77 -8.91
C HIS A 140 3.44 8.87 -7.95
N VAL A 141 3.66 7.61 -8.32
CA VAL A 141 4.39 6.65 -7.46
C VAL A 141 5.87 6.54 -7.84
N VAL A 142 6.22 6.85 -9.09
CA VAL A 142 7.57 6.61 -9.63
C VAL A 142 8.26 7.91 -10.04
N GLY A 143 7.56 8.79 -10.75
CA GLY A 143 8.13 10.03 -11.32
C GLY A 143 8.08 11.25 -10.39
N ALA A 144 7.25 11.15 -9.36
CA ALA A 144 6.93 12.18 -8.40
C ALA A 144 8.05 12.44 -7.39
N TYR A 145 9.17 13.04 -7.80
CA TYR A 145 10.25 13.37 -6.87
C TYR A 145 9.80 14.29 -5.72
N PHE A 146 8.83 15.20 -5.96
CA PHE A 146 8.35 16.18 -4.96
C PHE A 146 6.89 16.71 -5.08
N PRO A 147 5.86 16.03 -5.64
CA PRO A 147 4.56 16.67 -5.79
C PRO A 147 3.80 16.75 -4.44
N PRO A 148 3.49 17.98 -3.95
CA PRO A 148 2.58 18.14 -2.85
C PRO A 148 1.13 17.86 -3.31
N GLY A 149 0.29 17.43 -2.37
CA GLY A 149 -1.17 17.35 -2.58
C GLY A 149 -1.70 16.01 -3.08
N VAL A 150 -2.95 16.02 -3.51
CA VAL A 150 -3.71 14.84 -3.97
C VAL A 150 -3.17 14.39 -5.33
N TYR A 151 -3.11 13.08 -5.56
CA TYR A 151 -2.80 12.51 -6.87
C TYR A 151 -4.08 12.46 -7.70
N ASN A 152 -4.10 13.18 -8.82
CA ASN A 152 -5.26 13.39 -9.66
C ASN A 152 -5.08 12.66 -10.99
N MET A 153 -5.90 11.65 -11.26
CA MET A 153 -5.88 10.86 -12.48
C MET A 153 -7.14 11.14 -13.27
N GLU A 154 -7.01 11.87 -14.38
CA GLU A 154 -8.13 12.37 -15.17
C GLU A 154 -8.44 11.44 -16.33
N SER A 155 -9.69 10.99 -16.47
CA SER A 155 -10.06 9.98 -17.46
C SER A 155 -9.82 10.40 -18.91
N TRP A 156 -9.74 11.71 -19.18
CA TRP A 156 -9.54 12.28 -20.52
C TRP A 156 -8.10 12.68 -20.82
N GLN A 157 -7.19 12.64 -19.84
CA GLN A 157 -5.79 12.93 -20.09
C GLN A 157 -5.10 11.66 -20.59
N PRO A 158 -4.17 11.76 -21.55
CA PRO A 158 -3.35 10.63 -21.93
C PRO A 158 -2.32 10.34 -20.84
N ALA A 159 -1.89 9.09 -20.74
CA ALA A 159 -0.67 8.72 -20.02
C ALA A 159 0.55 9.54 -20.49
N LEU A 160 1.49 9.81 -19.57
CA LEU A 160 2.78 10.40 -19.94
C LEU A 160 3.70 9.32 -20.56
N SER A 161 4.56 9.73 -21.48
CA SER A 161 5.71 8.91 -21.86
C SER A 161 6.67 8.80 -20.68
N TRP A 162 7.51 7.76 -20.69
CA TRP A 162 8.49 7.54 -19.62
C TRP A 162 9.43 8.73 -19.41
N GLN A 163 9.86 9.39 -20.49
CA GLN A 163 10.72 10.57 -20.41
C GLN A 163 10.06 11.72 -19.66
N SER A 164 8.73 11.88 -19.80
CA SER A 164 7.96 12.89 -19.06
C SER A 164 7.71 12.46 -17.62
N ILE A 165 7.44 11.17 -17.36
CA ILE A 165 7.30 10.64 -15.99
C ILE A 165 8.61 10.83 -15.20
N ALA A 166 9.76 10.52 -15.79
CA ALA A 166 11.05 10.64 -15.16
C ALA A 166 11.53 12.11 -15.01
N ASN A 167 10.78 13.08 -15.56
CA ASN A 167 11.15 14.49 -15.49
C ASN A 167 10.75 15.07 -14.12
N PRO A 168 11.71 15.49 -13.28
CA PRO A 168 11.42 16.04 -11.94
C PRO A 168 10.64 17.37 -11.98
N TRP A 169 10.52 18.01 -13.14
CA TRP A 169 9.76 19.24 -13.34
C TRP A 169 8.31 19.01 -13.76
N ASP A 170 7.96 17.78 -14.18
CA ASP A 170 6.57 17.43 -14.47
C ASP A 170 5.85 17.11 -13.15
N ARG A 171 4.72 17.78 -12.91
CA ARG A 171 4.04 17.71 -11.60
C ARG A 171 3.09 16.51 -11.47
N CYS A 172 3.00 15.66 -12.49
CA CYS A 172 2.10 14.50 -12.63
C CYS A 172 0.59 14.84 -12.56
N ASN A 173 0.17 15.74 -11.67
CA ASN A 173 -1.14 16.37 -11.61
C ASN A 173 -1.29 17.34 -12.78
N ARG A 174 -2.13 16.99 -13.76
CA ARG A 174 -2.37 17.82 -14.95
C ARG A 174 -3.65 18.63 -14.82
N ILE A 175 -3.65 19.62 -13.93
CA ILE A 175 -4.54 20.77 -14.05
C ILE A 175 -3.66 22.02 -14.07
N LYS A 176 -3.63 22.69 -15.22
CA LYS A 176 -3.31 24.12 -15.33
C LYS A 176 -4.63 24.88 -15.35
#